data_AF-A0A848IP86-F1
#
_entry.id   AF-A0A848IP86-F1
#
_cell.length_a   1.000
_cell.length_b   1.000
_cell.length_c   1.000
_cell.angle_alpha   90.00
_cell.angle_beta   90.00
_cell.angle_gamma   90.00
#
_symmetry.space_group_name_H-M   'P 1'
#
loop_
_entity.id
_entity.type
_entity.pdbx_description
1 polymer ?
#
loop_
_entity_poly.entity_id
_entity_poly.type
_entity_poly.pdbx_seq_one_letter_code
_entity_poly.pdbx_strand_id
1 'polypeptide(L)'
;MDLLNDRVYPRQHIEQWLVEQANVTRGSRTWMQALKNAGETTLGGDTYLFERVSDTHYRVHRANAVDVGEVMAVLNQATSSRGERFQMIAMASVAVILCAFGLIGMTVSLVRHFILHSY
;
A
#
# COMPACT_ATOMS: atom_id res chain seq x y z
N MET A 1 -4.07 -22.81 22.62
CA MET A 1 -5.03 -21.80 23.13
C MET A 1 -5.52 -21.02 21.94
N ASP A 2 -6.83 -20.77 21.80
CA ASP A 2 -7.37 -20.07 20.62
C ASP A 2 -7.71 -18.60 20.94
N LEU A 3 -7.43 -17.68 20.01
CA LEU A 3 -7.74 -16.27 20.18
C LEU A 3 -9.12 -15.97 19.60
N LEU A 4 -9.96 -15.32 20.39
CA LEU A 4 -11.31 -14.95 19.99
C LEU A 4 -11.32 -13.57 19.33
N ASN A 5 -12.22 -13.40 18.36
CA ASN A 5 -12.43 -12.12 17.70
C ASN A 5 -12.93 -11.05 18.70
N ASP A 6 -12.49 -9.81 18.49
CA ASP A 6 -12.81 -8.60 19.24
C ASP A 6 -12.50 -8.67 20.76
N ARG A 7 -11.68 -9.63 21.18
CA ARG A 7 -11.23 -9.74 22.58
C ARG A 7 -9.90 -9.06 22.81
N VAL A 8 -9.77 -8.50 24.01
CA VAL A 8 -8.53 -7.88 24.50
C VAL A 8 -7.74 -8.89 25.31
N TYR A 9 -6.47 -9.05 24.96
CA TYR A 9 -5.53 -9.94 25.63
C TYR A 9 -4.29 -9.16 26.08
N PRO A 10 -3.66 -9.57 27.19
CA PRO A 10 -2.36 -9.04 27.57
C PRO A 10 -1.32 -9.42 26.52
N ARG A 11 -0.33 -8.55 26.32
CA ARG A 11 0.76 -8.72 25.36
C ARG A 11 1.44 -10.09 25.50
N GLN A 12 1.68 -10.53 26.73
CA GLN A 12 2.31 -11.83 27.00
C GLN A 12 1.51 -13.01 26.41
N HIS A 13 0.17 -12.95 26.43
CA HIS A 13 -0.66 -13.99 25.82
C HIS A 13 -0.54 -13.99 24.29
N ILE A 14 -0.53 -12.82 23.65
CA ILE A 14 -0.35 -12.73 22.20
C ILE A 14 1.04 -13.22 21.79
N GLU A 15 2.07 -12.82 22.54
CA GLU A 15 3.44 -13.27 22.31
C GLU A 15 3.58 -14.79 22.45
N GLN A 16 2.96 -15.38 23.49
CA GLN A 16 2.95 -16.82 23.67
C GLN A 16 2.20 -17.53 22.54
N TRP A 17 1.03 -17.03 22.15
CA TRP A 17 0.25 -17.59 21.06
C TRP A 17 1.00 -17.54 19.72
N LEU A 18 1.72 -16.46 19.43
CA LEU A 18 2.54 -16.32 18.23
C LEU A 18 3.62 -17.40 18.15
N VAL A 19 4.27 -17.72 19.27
CA VAL A 19 5.28 -18.79 19.31
C VAL A 19 4.63 -20.17 19.20
N GLU A 20 3.61 -20.44 20.01
CA GLU A 20 3.07 -21.80 20.18
C GLU A 20 2.13 -22.24 19.06
N GLN A 21 1.34 -21.32 18.52
CA GLN A 21 0.28 -21.64 17.54
C GLN A 21 0.68 -21.20 16.13
N ALA A 22 1.19 -19.97 15.98
CA ALA A 22 1.61 -19.45 14.68
C ALA A 22 3.05 -19.80 14.31
N ASN A 23 3.79 -20.46 15.21
CA ASN A 23 5.19 -20.86 15.02
C ASN A 23 6.11 -19.71 14.60
N VAL A 24 5.81 -18.50 15.08
CA VAL A 24 6.56 -17.28 14.78
C VAL A 24 7.70 -17.12 15.77
N THR A 25 8.93 -17.17 15.28
CA THR A 25 10.13 -16.98 16.11
C THR A 25 10.18 -15.58 16.71
N ARG A 26 10.37 -15.50 18.03
CA ARG A 26 10.50 -14.24 18.76
C ARG A 26 11.66 -13.40 18.21
N GLY A 27 11.40 -12.11 17.97
CA GLY A 27 12.40 -11.17 17.43
C GLY A 27 12.65 -11.28 15.92
N SER A 28 11.98 -12.20 15.22
CA SER A 28 12.01 -12.24 13.76
C SER A 28 11.34 -11.01 13.14
N ARG A 29 11.56 -10.81 11.83
CA ARG A 29 10.85 -9.78 11.08
C ARG A 29 9.33 -9.98 11.12
N THR A 30 8.87 -11.22 10.96
CA THR A 30 7.45 -11.59 11.00
C THR A 30 6.85 -11.30 12.38
N TRP A 31 7.59 -11.56 13.46
CA TRP A 31 7.20 -11.20 14.81
C TRP A 31 6.99 -9.69 14.99
N MET A 32 7.97 -8.90 14.55
CA MET A 32 7.88 -7.45 14.63
C MET A 32 6.76 -6.89 13.76
N GLN A 33 6.49 -7.51 12.61
CA GLN A 33 5.37 -7.15 11.75
C GLN A 33 4.05 -7.46 12.43
N ALA A 34 3.84 -8.67 12.94
CA ALA A 34 2.62 -9.08 13.63
C ALA A 34 2.24 -8.13 14.79
N LEU A 35 3.22 -7.69 15.59
CA LEU A 35 2.98 -6.79 16.72
C LEU A 35 2.96 -5.30 16.36
N LYS A 36 3.31 -4.93 15.12
CA LYS A 36 3.15 -3.55 14.64
C LYS A 36 1.70 -3.32 14.21
N ASN A 37 1.24 -2.08 14.36
CA ASN A 37 -0.04 -1.66 13.81
C ASN A 37 -0.07 -2.00 12.30
N ALA A 38 -1.07 -2.78 11.88
CA ALA A 38 -1.26 -3.34 10.52
C ALA A 38 -0.50 -4.64 10.18
N GLY A 39 0.09 -5.35 11.14
CA GLY A 39 0.60 -6.70 10.92
C GLY A 39 -0.49 -7.75 10.88
N GLU A 40 -0.61 -8.46 9.76
CA GLU A 40 -1.48 -9.63 9.63
C GLU A 40 -0.69 -10.92 9.89
N THR A 41 -1.30 -11.86 10.62
CA THR A 41 -0.77 -13.22 10.82
C THR A 41 -1.81 -14.22 10.37
N THR A 42 -1.51 -15.01 9.34
CA THR A 42 -2.43 -16.03 8.81
C THR A 42 -2.14 -17.39 9.42
N LEU A 43 -3.15 -18.04 10.01
CA LEU A 43 -3.05 -19.37 10.59
C LEU A 43 -4.36 -20.14 10.37
N GLY A 44 -4.27 -21.36 9.85
CA GLY A 44 -5.41 -22.27 9.78
C GLY A 44 -6.59 -21.78 8.91
N GLY A 45 -6.34 -20.90 7.94
CA GLY A 45 -7.39 -20.32 7.08
C GLY A 45 -7.98 -19.01 7.61
N ASP A 46 -7.55 -18.55 8.78
CA ASP A 46 -7.93 -17.26 9.34
C ASP A 46 -6.75 -16.29 9.36
N THR A 47 -7.07 -15.00 9.23
CA THR A 47 -6.14 -13.88 9.39
C THR A 47 -6.41 -13.22 10.74
N TYR A 48 -5.34 -13.07 11.51
CA TYR A 48 -5.31 -12.44 12.82
C TYR A 48 -4.61 -11.09 12.72
N LEU A 49 -5.23 -10.05 13.27
CA LEU A 49 -4.66 -8.72 13.38
C LEU A 49 -4.70 -8.25 14.84
N PHE A 50 -3.57 -7.71 15.30
CA PHE A 50 -3.40 -7.28 16.69
C PHE A 50 -3.41 -5.76 16.76
N GLU A 51 -4.53 -5.19 17.22
CA GLU A 51 -4.68 -3.76 17.45
C GLU A 51 -4.17 -3.40 18.84
N ARG A 52 -3.22 -2.47 18.92
CA ARG A 52 -2.68 -2.03 20.20
C ARG A 52 -3.68 -1.12 20.93
N VAL A 53 -4.24 -1.60 22.04
CA VAL A 53 -5.15 -0.82 22.91
C VAL A 53 -4.37 -0.04 23.97
N SER A 54 -3.27 -0.63 24.46
CA SER A 54 -2.36 0.01 25.41
C SER A 54 -0.94 -0.55 25.26
N ASP A 55 0.00 -0.10 26.09
CA ASP A 55 1.36 -0.64 26.07
C ASP A 55 1.42 -2.14 26.42
N THR A 56 0.43 -2.63 27.15
CA THR A 56 0.39 -3.98 27.70
C THR A 56 -0.73 -4.85 27.13
N HIS A 57 -1.64 -4.30 26.32
CA HIS A 57 -2.80 -5.03 25.80
C HIS A 57 -3.02 -4.83 24.31
N TYR A 58 -3.45 -5.90 23.66
CA TYR A 58 -3.86 -5.92 22.27
C TYR A 58 -5.29 -6.45 22.14
N ARG A 59 -6.06 -5.84 21.27
CA ARG A 59 -7.33 -6.38 20.78
C ARG A 59 -7.04 -7.26 19.57
N VAL A 60 -7.62 -8.45 19.55
CA VAL A 60 -7.49 -9.41 18.45
C VAL A 60 -8.66 -9.25 17.51
N HIS A 61 -8.37 -9.09 16.24
CA HIS A 61 -9.33 -9.18 15.15
C HIS A 61 -9.04 -10.47 14.38
N ARG A 62 -10.05 -11.34 14.25
CA ARG A 62 -9.97 -12.60 13.50
C ARG A 62 -10.98 -12.53 12.37
N ALA A 63 -10.51 -12.75 11.15
CA ALA A 63 -11.35 -12.81 9.96
C ALA A 63 -10.89 -13.98 9.08
N ASN A 64 -11.78 -14.47 8.22
CA ASN A 64 -11.42 -15.50 7.27
C ASN A 64 -10.38 -14.96 6.27
N ALA A 65 -9.32 -15.71 6.01
CA ALA A 65 -8.24 -15.26 5.13
C ALA A 65 -8.69 -15.07 3.68
N VAL A 66 -9.70 -15.82 3.22
CA VAL A 66 -10.29 -15.68 1.88
C VAL A 66 -11.02 -14.35 1.77
N ASP A 67 -11.89 -14.04 2.72
CA ASP A 67 -12.68 -12.80 2.74
C ASP A 67 -11.77 -11.57 2.83
N VAL A 68 -10.73 -11.63 3.68
CA VAL A 68 -9.72 -10.56 3.80
C VAL A 68 -8.96 -10.38 2.48
N GLY A 69 -8.58 -11.49 1.83
CA GLY A 69 -7.90 -11.46 0.53
C GLY A 69 -8.76 -10.83 -0.56
N GLU A 70 -10.06 -11.12 -0.60
CA GLU A 70 -11.00 -10.54 -1.56
C GLU A 70 -11.17 -9.04 -1.36
N VAL A 71 -11.37 -8.60 -0.11
CA VAL A 71 -11.48 -7.17 0.22
C VAL A 71 -10.19 -6.42 -0.13
N MET A 72 -9.02 -6.99 0.21
CA MET A 72 -7.73 -6.40 -0.15
C MET A 72 -7.51 -6.35 -1.67
N ALA A 73 -7.98 -7.36 -2.42
CA ALA A 73 -7.91 -7.35 -3.88
C ALA A 73 -8.75 -6.22 -4.47
N VAL A 74 -9.98 -6.01 -3.97
CA VAL A 74 -10.85 -4.89 -4.39
C VAL A 74 -10.21 -3.54 -4.05
N LEU A 75 -9.67 -3.38 -2.84
CA LEU A 75 -8.98 -2.15 -2.42
C LEU A 75 -7.74 -1.88 -3.28
N ASN A 76 -6.96 -2.90 -3.59
CA ASN A 76 -5.80 -2.79 -4.47
C ASN A 76 -6.21 -2.43 -5.90
N GLN A 77 -7.29 -3.01 -6.44
CA GLN A 77 -7.79 -2.67 -7.77
C GLN A 77 -8.33 -1.23 -7.83
N ALA A 78 -9.02 -0.77 -6.79
CA ALA A 78 -9.46 0.61 -6.68
C ALA A 78 -8.26 1.57 -6.60
N THR A 79 -7.22 1.19 -5.87
CA THR A 79 -6.01 2.03 -5.70
C THR A 79 -5.11 2.02 -6.95
N SER A 80 -4.97 0.88 -7.63
CA SER A 80 -4.20 0.78 -8.88
C SER A 80 -4.84 1.59 -10.00
N SER A 81 -6.17 1.60 -10.10
CA SER A 81 -6.90 2.45 -11.06
C SER A 81 -6.62 3.95 -10.84
N ARG A 82 -6.34 4.34 -9.59
CA ARG A 82 -5.96 5.72 -9.24
C ARG A 82 -4.51 6.00 -9.64
N GLY A 83 -3.61 5.05 -9.44
CA GLY A 83 -2.21 5.13 -9.89
C GLY A 83 -2.07 5.26 -11.40
N GLU A 84 -2.84 4.46 -12.16
CA GLU A 84 -2.88 4.56 -13.64
C GLU A 84 -3.44 5.91 -14.11
N ARG A 85 -4.47 6.43 -13.44
CA ARG A 85 -4.99 7.78 -13.72
C ARG A 85 -3.93 8.87 -13.47
N PHE A 86 -3.17 8.79 -12.38
CA PHE A 86 -2.09 9.73 -12.10
C PHE A 86 -0.95 9.62 -13.12
N GLN A 87 -0.58 8.41 -13.55
CA GLN A 87 0.41 8.22 -14.61
C GLN A 87 -0.07 8.79 -15.95
N MET A 88 -1.33 8.58 -16.31
CA MET A 88 -1.91 9.16 -17.53
C MET A 88 -1.94 10.69 -17.48
N ILE A 89 -2.32 11.29 -16.35
CA ILE A 89 -2.29 12.76 -16.17
C ILE A 89 -0.86 13.28 -16.27
N ALA A 90 0.12 12.60 -15.65
CA ALA A 90 1.52 12.97 -15.74
C ALA A 90 2.04 12.90 -17.19
N MET A 91 1.76 11.81 -17.93
CA MET A 91 2.13 11.70 -19.35
C MET A 91 1.45 12.76 -20.22
N ALA A 92 0.17 13.05 -19.98
CA ALA A 92 -0.55 14.10 -20.70
C ALA A 92 0.09 15.49 -20.45
N SER A 93 0.48 15.78 -19.21
CA SER A 93 1.15 17.04 -18.86
C SER A 93 2.52 17.17 -19.55
N VAL A 94 3.31 16.09 -19.60
CA VAL A 94 4.58 16.04 -20.33
C VAL A 94 4.37 16.22 -21.84
N ALA A 95 3.34 15.60 -22.41
CA ALA A 95 3.00 15.77 -23.82
C ALA A 95 2.64 17.23 -24.16
N VAL A 96 1.82 17.88 -23.31
CA VAL A 96 1.46 19.30 -23.48
C VAL A 96 2.69 20.20 -23.40
N ILE A 97 3.61 19.94 -22.46
CA ILE A 97 4.86 20.69 -22.33
C ILE A 97 5.72 20.53 -23.59
N LEU A 98 5.89 19.30 -24.10
CA LEU A 98 6.64 19.04 -25.32
C LEU A 98 6.03 19.73 -26.55
N CYS A 99 4.70 19.73 -26.68
CA CYS A 99 4.01 20.45 -27.75
C CYS A 99 4.23 21.96 -27.67
N ALA A 100 4.21 22.54 -26.46
CA ALA A 100 4.46 23.97 -26.26
C ALA A 100 5.90 24.35 -26.65
N PHE A 101 6.90 23.58 -26.21
CA PHE A 101 8.29 23.80 -26.62
C PHE A 101 8.52 23.60 -28.12
N GLY A 102 7.87 22.59 -28.73
CA GLY A 102 7.91 22.36 -30.17
C GLY A 102 7.32 23.52 -30.98
N LEU A 103 6.19 24.08 -30.53
CA LEU A 103 5.58 25.26 -31.16
C LEU A 103 6.45 26.52 -31.03
N ILE A 104 7.09 26.73 -29.88
CA ILE A 104 8.03 27.84 -29.68
C ILE A 104 9.26 27.66 -30.59
N GLY A 105 9.80 26.45 -30.69
CA GLY A 105 10.92 26.15 -31.59
C GLY A 105 10.58 26.35 -33.06
N MET A 106 9.40 25.91 -33.50
CA MET A 106 8.94 26.09 -34.88
C MET A 106 8.68 27.56 -35.23
N THR A 107 8.05 28.31 -34.34
CA THR A 107 7.79 29.74 -34.57
C THR A 107 9.08 30.56 -34.63
N VAL A 108 10.05 30.31 -33.75
CA VAL A 108 11.37 30.95 -33.80
C VAL A 108 12.12 30.58 -35.08
N SER A 109 12.05 29.32 -35.52
CA SER A 109 12.71 28.87 -36.75
C SER A 109 12.08 29.49 -38.00
N LEU A 110 10.74 29.57 -38.06
CA LEU A 110 10.00 30.23 -39.15
C LEU A 110 10.28 31.73 -39.21
N VAL A 111 10.28 32.42 -38.06
CA VAL A 111 10.61 33.85 -37.99
C VAL A 111 12.05 34.10 -38.42
N ARG A 112 13.00 33.28 -37.95
CA ARG A 112 14.41 33.39 -38.35
C ARG A 112 14.60 33.14 -39.85
N HIS A 113 13.95 32.11 -40.41
CA HIS A 113 13.99 31.81 -41.83
C HIS A 113 13.38 32.94 -42.66
N PHE A 114 12.25 33.51 -42.23
CA PHE A 114 11.60 34.63 -42.90
C PHE A 114 12.46 35.90 -42.89
N ILE A 115 13.10 36.22 -41.74
CA ILE A 115 14.02 37.36 -41.62
C ILE A 115 15.28 37.19 -42.48
N LEU A 116 15.84 35.97 -42.55
CA LEU A 116 17.05 35.68 -43.34
C LEU A 116 16.81 35.67 -44.86
N HIS A 117 15.59 35.37 -45.31
CA HIS A 117 15.24 35.27 -46.74
C HIS A 117 14.56 36.52 -47.30
N SER A 118 14.39 37.56 -46.47
CA SER A 118 13.79 38.85 -46.82
C SER A 118 14.84 39.95 -47.08
N TYR A 119 16.11 39.59 -47.23
CA TYR A 119 17.21 40.45 -47.68
C TYR A 119 17.80 39.92 -48.99
#